data_AF-A0A8T5RSX3-F1
#
_entry.id   AF-A0A8T5RSX3-F1
#
_cell.length_a   1.000
_cell.length_b   1.000
_cell.length_c   1.000
_cell.angle_alpha   90.00
_cell.angle_beta   90.00
_cell.angle_gamma   90.00
#
_symmetry.space_group_name_H-M   'P 1'
#
loop_
_entity.id
_entity.type
_entity.pdbx_description
1 polymer ?
#
loop_
_entity_poly.entity_id
_entity_poly.type
_entity_poly.pdbx_seq_one_letter_code
_entity_poly.pdbx_strand_id
1 'polypeptide(L)'
;MSTDFAIDRDQAERLINLYTLDVEQKNLIFQEFNKFKPQTSVRQFIKEVSKRIELPEDLLQNFFWFSYDFYILLFESGEPFDEFFENNIKSPMVNEFPEVGKKINDFEELKKFFSRMFTMVNFEYYKIFNLEGINQINVGFSNIVSLYLFTVKDNIVLIDAGYSWKYWQNAFYKALKDLQIKLEDIDYCIITHEHPDHTGLVKVLKKANPDVKICIHESAHELAKLRKELSENTNLEEKIKERGQLLISYGLKKEEVDLMMQRFGRGGMGFEYIEPDLLLNNDDRIVDGELQIVHSPGHSVGHICINYPKKGILFSGDHILSKITPHLGTLVIPGAEEFNKNNNFENILEHYLRSLDRIDKLNSKIILPGHEQIIYDPHERITAIKNHHQNRLFEISKIIHNNPITPLQIALHHFGEDLDQMNRILAISETLVHLDYLEFQNKVYKKLKDDVLLYWSENPWEKIEY
;
A
#
# COMPACT_ATOMS: atom_id res chain seq x y z
N MET A 1 4.26 13.41 -13.61
CA MET A 1 3.23 14.05 -12.77
C MET A 1 2.06 14.30 -13.70
N SER A 2 0.97 13.53 -13.57
CA SER A 2 -0.17 13.64 -14.51
C SER A 2 -0.89 14.96 -14.31
N THR A 3 -1.46 15.46 -15.40
CA THR A 3 -2.30 16.65 -15.51
C THR A 3 -3.69 16.51 -14.86
N ASP A 4 -3.88 15.54 -13.98
CA ASP A 4 -5.18 15.17 -13.40
C ASP A 4 -5.26 15.56 -11.91
N PHE A 5 -4.79 16.76 -11.55
CA PHE A 5 -4.97 17.33 -10.20
C PHE A 5 -6.37 17.91 -9.97
N ALA A 6 -7.24 17.86 -10.98
CA ALA A 6 -8.61 18.32 -10.92
C ALA A 6 -9.52 17.26 -10.30
N ILE A 7 -10.56 17.72 -9.60
CA ILE A 7 -11.63 16.84 -9.09
C ILE A 7 -12.32 16.15 -10.26
N ASP A 8 -12.65 14.87 -10.12
CA ASP A 8 -13.50 14.19 -11.10
C ASP A 8 -14.99 14.48 -10.86
N ARG A 9 -15.85 14.03 -11.77
CA ARG A 9 -17.30 14.27 -11.69
C ARG A 9 -17.95 13.62 -10.46
N ASP A 10 -17.59 12.38 -10.12
CA ASP A 10 -18.17 11.68 -8.96
C ASP A 10 -17.74 12.35 -7.66
N GLN A 11 -16.47 12.75 -7.59
CA GLN A 11 -15.95 13.59 -6.51
C GLN A 11 -16.73 14.91 -6.41
N ALA A 12 -16.91 15.63 -7.51
CA ALA A 12 -17.67 16.87 -7.54
C ALA A 12 -19.13 16.67 -7.06
N GLU A 13 -19.80 15.60 -7.50
CA GLU A 13 -21.19 15.31 -7.10
C GLU A 13 -21.30 15.01 -5.60
N ARG A 14 -20.42 14.18 -5.03
CA ARG A 14 -20.42 13.88 -3.59
C ARG A 14 -20.07 15.11 -2.74
N LEU A 15 -19.16 15.95 -3.21
CA LEU A 15 -18.80 17.20 -2.54
C LEU A 15 -19.98 18.17 -2.47
N ILE A 16 -20.72 18.30 -3.57
CA ILE A 16 -21.92 19.11 -3.57
C ILE A 16 -22.96 18.57 -2.61
N ASN A 17 -23.13 17.25 -2.51
CA ASN A 17 -24.04 16.67 -1.52
C ASN A 17 -23.67 17.11 -0.09
N LEU A 18 -22.37 17.12 0.27
CA LEU A 18 -21.89 17.62 1.57
C LEU A 18 -22.12 19.13 1.74
N TYR A 19 -21.86 19.92 0.70
CA TYR A 19 -22.05 21.38 0.73
C TYR A 19 -23.53 21.77 0.90
N THR A 20 -24.43 21.04 0.25
CA THR A 20 -25.89 21.30 0.24
C THR A 20 -26.63 20.88 1.52
N LEU A 21 -25.94 20.25 2.48
CA LEU A 21 -26.49 20.04 3.82
C LEU A 21 -26.96 21.36 4.42
N ASP A 22 -27.91 21.32 5.35
CA ASP A 22 -28.29 22.55 6.05
C ASP A 22 -27.15 23.05 6.96
N VAL A 23 -27.25 24.32 7.38
CA VAL A 23 -26.20 24.97 8.17
C VAL A 23 -26.03 24.31 9.54
N GLU A 24 -27.09 23.77 10.13
CA GLU A 24 -27.04 23.09 11.43
C GLU A 24 -26.29 21.77 11.32
N GLN A 25 -26.61 20.96 10.30
CA GLN A 25 -25.91 19.72 9.97
C GLN A 25 -24.42 19.96 9.71
N LYS A 26 -24.06 20.95 8.89
CA LYS A 26 -22.65 21.33 8.65
C LYS A 26 -21.94 21.65 9.96
N ASN A 27 -22.56 22.46 10.82
CA ASN A 27 -21.97 22.84 12.11
C ASN A 27 -21.78 21.64 13.05
N LEU A 28 -22.73 20.71 13.10
CA LEU A 28 -22.63 19.49 13.90
C LEU A 28 -21.48 18.59 13.41
N ILE A 29 -21.34 18.40 12.09
CA ILE A 29 -20.21 17.66 11.50
C ILE A 29 -18.90 18.30 11.94
N PHE A 30 -18.75 19.62 11.75
CA PHE A 30 -17.53 20.32 12.17
C PHE A 30 -17.28 20.17 13.67
N GLN A 31 -18.28 20.37 14.53
CA GLN A 31 -18.10 20.24 15.98
C GLN A 31 -17.62 18.84 16.39
N GLU A 32 -18.16 17.77 15.78
CA GLU A 32 -17.74 16.41 16.10
C GLU A 32 -16.33 16.12 15.56
N PHE A 33 -16.02 16.51 14.32
CA PHE A 33 -14.68 16.30 13.75
C PHE A 33 -13.59 17.12 14.44
N ASN A 34 -13.89 18.28 15.01
CA ASN A 34 -12.95 19.03 15.87
C ASN A 34 -12.59 18.27 17.16
N LYS A 35 -13.48 17.38 17.61
CA LYS A 35 -13.22 16.51 18.77
C LYS A 35 -12.50 15.23 18.35
N PHE A 36 -12.33 14.97 17.05
CA PHE A 36 -11.68 13.77 16.57
C PHE A 36 -10.25 13.73 17.09
N LYS A 37 -9.93 12.66 17.81
CA LYS A 37 -8.58 12.41 18.28
C LYS A 37 -7.98 11.28 17.45
N PRO A 38 -6.81 11.48 16.82
CA PRO A 38 -6.20 10.48 15.95
C PRO A 38 -5.92 9.11 16.59
N GLN A 39 -5.94 9.02 17.92
CA GLN A 39 -5.85 7.73 18.62
C GLN A 39 -7.06 6.81 18.44
N THR A 40 -8.22 7.32 18.04
CA THR A 40 -9.44 6.54 17.78
C THR A 40 -9.48 6.09 16.32
N SER A 41 -9.86 4.83 16.06
CA SER A 41 -10.11 4.36 14.69
C SER A 41 -11.11 5.27 13.98
N VAL A 42 -10.79 5.71 12.76
CA VAL A 42 -11.69 6.53 11.91
C VAL A 42 -13.07 5.86 11.78
N ARG A 43 -13.09 4.53 11.54
CA ARG A 43 -14.34 3.77 11.42
C ARG A 43 -15.17 3.79 12.70
N GLN A 44 -14.51 3.61 13.85
CA GLN A 44 -15.20 3.67 15.14
C GLN A 44 -15.73 5.08 15.42
N PHE A 45 -14.92 6.10 15.14
CA PHE A 45 -15.31 7.49 15.29
C PHE A 45 -16.52 7.83 14.43
N ILE A 46 -16.51 7.47 13.13
CA ILE A 46 -17.64 7.68 12.21
C ILE A 46 -18.90 7.01 12.75
N LYS A 47 -18.81 5.74 13.19
CA LYS A 47 -19.95 5.00 13.73
C LYS A 47 -20.55 5.63 14.99
N GLU A 48 -19.71 6.18 15.87
CA GLU A 48 -20.16 6.89 17.07
C GLU A 48 -20.77 8.25 16.74
N VAL A 49 -20.16 9.02 15.84
CA VAL A 49 -20.63 10.34 15.42
C VAL A 49 -21.94 10.22 14.65
N SER A 50 -22.04 9.29 13.71
CA SER A 50 -23.26 9.00 12.94
C SER A 50 -24.48 8.86 13.84
N LYS A 51 -24.34 8.11 14.94
CA LYS A 51 -25.41 7.95 15.94
C LYS A 51 -25.71 9.21 16.73
N ARG A 52 -24.72 10.06 17.00
CA ARG A 52 -24.87 11.27 17.81
C ARG A 52 -25.55 12.41 17.06
N ILE A 53 -25.26 12.56 15.76
CA ILE A 53 -25.77 13.66 14.93
C ILE A 53 -26.81 13.21 13.90
N GLU A 54 -27.24 11.94 13.98
CA GLU A 54 -28.29 11.34 13.15
C GLU A 54 -28.02 11.45 11.63
N LEU A 55 -26.75 11.32 11.23
CA LEU A 55 -26.33 11.32 9.83
C LEU A 55 -25.83 9.94 9.38
N PRO A 56 -26.03 9.55 8.11
CA PRO A 56 -25.53 8.29 7.58
C PRO A 56 -24.01 8.11 7.72
N GLU A 57 -23.54 6.89 8.02
CA GLU A 57 -22.11 6.58 8.18
C GLU A 57 -21.31 6.86 6.88
N ASP A 58 -21.88 6.54 5.72
CA ASP A 58 -21.29 6.78 4.41
C ASP A 58 -21.11 8.27 4.09
N LEU A 59 -22.03 9.13 4.54
CA LEU A 59 -21.90 10.57 4.39
C LEU A 59 -20.71 11.13 5.20
N LEU A 60 -20.57 10.68 6.45
CA LEU A 60 -19.45 11.10 7.32
C LEU A 60 -18.12 10.49 6.86
N GLN A 61 -18.17 9.27 6.33
CA GLN A 61 -17.02 8.63 5.70
C GLN A 61 -16.57 9.42 4.48
N ASN A 62 -17.50 9.82 3.61
CA ASN A 62 -17.22 10.70 2.49
C ASN A 62 -16.61 12.02 2.98
N PHE A 63 -17.21 12.69 3.98
CA PHE A 63 -16.63 13.93 4.53
C PHE A 63 -15.18 13.75 5.00
N PHE A 64 -14.88 12.67 5.75
CA PHE A 64 -13.53 12.39 6.23
C PHE A 64 -12.55 12.17 5.07
N TRP A 65 -12.86 11.26 4.14
CA TRP A 65 -11.96 10.90 3.05
C TRP A 65 -11.83 12.01 2.01
N PHE A 66 -12.89 12.77 1.73
CA PHE A 66 -12.76 13.98 0.93
C PHE A 66 -11.85 15.00 1.60
N SER A 67 -12.01 15.24 2.90
CA SER A 67 -11.10 16.14 3.63
C SER A 67 -9.64 15.70 3.47
N TYR A 68 -9.39 14.38 3.50
CA TYR A 68 -8.07 13.78 3.30
C TYR A 68 -7.58 13.95 1.87
N ASP A 69 -8.31 13.46 0.87
CA ASP A 69 -7.92 13.49 -0.55
C ASP A 69 -7.62 14.92 -0.99
N PHE A 70 -8.48 15.86 -0.61
CA PHE A 70 -8.25 17.26 -0.90
C PHE A 70 -7.02 17.82 -0.19
N TYR A 71 -6.82 17.43 1.08
CA TYR A 71 -5.65 17.86 1.83
C TYR A 71 -4.38 17.34 1.13
N ILE A 72 -4.38 16.09 0.66
CA ILE A 72 -3.29 15.55 -0.15
C ILE A 72 -3.10 16.39 -1.43
N LEU A 73 -4.16 16.59 -2.21
CA LEU A 73 -4.09 17.33 -3.48
C LEU A 73 -3.58 18.76 -3.31
N LEU A 74 -4.07 19.50 -2.31
CA LEU A 74 -3.61 20.85 -2.01
C LEU A 74 -2.13 20.89 -1.62
N PHE A 75 -1.69 19.94 -0.80
CA PHE A 75 -0.28 19.88 -0.40
C PHE A 75 0.64 19.43 -1.52
N GLU A 76 0.18 18.51 -2.39
CA GLU A 76 0.93 18.04 -3.55
C GLU A 76 1.02 19.09 -4.66
N SER A 77 0.00 19.92 -4.85
CA SER A 77 0.06 21.02 -5.82
C SER A 77 1.10 22.07 -5.43
N GLY A 78 1.32 22.25 -4.11
CA GLY A 78 2.19 23.29 -3.57
C GLY A 78 1.64 24.71 -3.79
N GLU A 79 0.41 24.83 -4.28
CA GLU A 79 -0.26 26.10 -4.54
C GLU A 79 -0.82 26.70 -3.23
N PRO A 80 -0.91 28.03 -3.12
CA PRO A 80 -1.76 28.66 -2.12
C PRO A 80 -3.21 28.15 -2.23
N PHE A 81 -3.88 27.96 -1.09
CA PHE A 81 -5.25 27.43 -1.04
C PHE A 81 -6.23 28.13 -2.00
N ASP A 82 -6.12 29.46 -2.12
CA ASP A 82 -6.98 30.25 -2.99
C ASP A 82 -6.80 29.91 -4.47
N GLU A 83 -5.57 29.69 -4.90
CA GLU A 83 -5.23 29.33 -6.28
C GLU A 83 -5.64 27.88 -6.57
N PHE A 84 -5.36 26.97 -5.62
CA PHE A 84 -5.81 25.59 -5.70
C PHE A 84 -7.34 25.47 -5.82
N PHE A 85 -8.08 26.23 -5.02
CA PHE A 85 -9.55 26.23 -5.06
C PHE A 85 -10.08 26.68 -6.43
N GLU A 86 -9.52 27.75 -7.00
CA GLU A 86 -9.95 28.26 -8.31
C GLU A 86 -9.61 27.24 -9.42
N ASN A 87 -8.39 26.72 -9.43
CA ASN A 87 -7.88 25.85 -10.50
C ASN A 87 -8.49 24.46 -10.47
N ASN A 88 -8.62 23.85 -9.28
CA ASN A 88 -8.92 22.42 -9.14
C ASN A 88 -10.34 22.11 -8.66
N ILE A 89 -11.08 23.12 -8.17
CA ILE A 89 -12.46 22.93 -7.68
C ILE A 89 -13.43 23.72 -8.54
N LYS A 90 -13.29 25.05 -8.55
CA LYS A 90 -14.25 25.93 -9.20
C LYS A 90 -14.20 25.81 -10.71
N SER A 91 -13.01 25.86 -11.32
CA SER A 91 -12.88 25.75 -12.77
C SER A 91 -13.48 24.44 -13.32
N PRO A 92 -13.18 23.23 -12.78
CA PRO A 92 -13.83 22.00 -13.22
C PRO A 92 -15.35 22.01 -13.04
N MET A 93 -15.86 22.51 -11.91
CA MET A 93 -17.32 22.61 -11.68
C MET A 93 -18.03 23.56 -12.65
N VAL A 94 -17.37 24.63 -13.09
CA VAL A 94 -17.94 25.60 -14.03
C VAL A 94 -17.81 25.14 -15.48
N ASN A 95 -16.64 24.63 -15.86
CA ASN A 95 -16.28 24.42 -17.25
C ASN A 95 -16.49 22.97 -17.71
N GLU A 96 -16.23 21.99 -16.84
CA GLU A 96 -16.25 20.56 -17.20
C GLU A 96 -17.54 19.88 -16.74
N PHE A 97 -18.04 20.24 -15.55
CA PHE A 97 -19.25 19.66 -14.94
C PHE A 97 -20.33 20.71 -14.65
N PRO A 98 -20.81 21.48 -15.65
CA PRO A 98 -21.70 22.63 -15.43
C PRO A 98 -23.03 22.26 -14.74
N GLU A 99 -23.52 21.04 -14.91
CA GLU A 99 -24.73 20.56 -14.20
C GLU A 99 -24.51 20.39 -12.70
N VAL A 100 -23.28 20.09 -12.28
CA VAL A 100 -22.88 20.06 -10.87
C VAL A 100 -22.67 21.47 -10.37
N GLY A 101 -21.96 22.31 -11.14
CA GLY A 101 -21.70 23.72 -10.80
C GLY A 101 -22.97 24.55 -10.56
N LYS A 102 -24.05 24.30 -11.32
CA LYS A 102 -25.35 24.97 -11.15
C LYS A 102 -26.00 24.74 -9.78
N LYS A 103 -25.59 23.72 -9.03
CA LYS A 103 -26.10 23.44 -7.67
C LYS A 103 -25.43 24.33 -6.61
N ILE A 104 -24.38 25.07 -6.97
CA ILE A 104 -23.63 25.96 -6.09
C ILE A 104 -24.22 27.35 -6.20
N ASN A 105 -24.81 27.82 -5.11
CA ASN A 105 -25.40 29.17 -5.06
C ASN A 105 -24.34 30.26 -4.82
N ASP A 106 -23.23 29.91 -4.17
CA ASP A 106 -22.14 30.84 -3.82
C ASP A 106 -20.81 30.08 -3.72
N PHE A 107 -19.87 30.38 -4.63
CA PHE A 107 -18.54 29.77 -4.62
C PHE A 107 -17.65 30.28 -3.47
N GLU A 108 -17.90 31.48 -2.93
CA GLU A 108 -17.18 31.99 -1.75
C GLU A 108 -17.62 31.28 -0.47
N GLU A 109 -18.91 30.95 -0.35
CA GLU A 109 -19.40 30.10 0.74
C GLU A 109 -18.79 28.69 0.64
N LEU A 110 -18.78 28.11 -0.57
CA LEU A 110 -18.15 26.82 -0.83
C LEU A 110 -16.67 26.85 -0.42
N LYS A 111 -15.93 27.87 -0.84
CA LYS A 111 -14.51 28.05 -0.47
C LYS A 111 -14.28 28.10 1.04
N LYS A 112 -15.14 28.82 1.79
CA LYS A 112 -15.08 28.87 3.26
C LYS A 112 -15.39 27.51 3.90
N PHE A 113 -16.37 26.79 3.38
CA PHE A 113 -16.72 25.44 3.83
C PHE A 113 -15.51 24.51 3.71
N PHE A 114 -14.88 24.52 2.54
CA PHE A 114 -13.65 23.77 2.28
C PHE A 114 -12.52 24.17 3.22
N SER A 115 -12.18 25.47 3.28
CA SER A 115 -11.14 25.99 4.18
C SER A 115 -11.28 25.49 5.61
N ARG A 116 -12.51 25.50 6.16
CA ARG A 116 -12.79 24.92 7.47
C ARG A 116 -12.53 23.44 7.51
N MET A 117 -13.12 22.67 6.59
CA MET A 117 -13.00 21.21 6.49
C MET A 117 -11.53 20.73 6.53
N PHE A 118 -10.63 21.39 5.81
CA PHE A 118 -9.19 21.07 5.83
C PHE A 118 -8.53 21.16 7.20
N THR A 119 -8.92 22.16 7.99
CA THR A 119 -8.26 22.44 9.27
C THR A 119 -8.73 21.54 10.42
N MET A 120 -9.75 20.72 10.17
CA MET A 120 -10.42 19.92 11.21
C MET A 120 -9.64 18.68 11.62
N VAL A 121 -8.97 18.07 10.66
CA VAL A 121 -8.29 16.79 10.83
C VAL A 121 -6.80 17.00 10.70
N ASN A 122 -6.05 16.71 11.78
CA ASN A 122 -4.59 16.77 11.72
C ASN A 122 -4.05 15.55 10.96
N PHE A 123 -3.87 15.68 9.66
CA PHE A 123 -3.30 14.63 8.80
C PHE A 123 -1.80 14.39 9.01
N GLU A 124 -1.09 15.36 9.61
CA GLU A 124 0.32 15.21 10.00
C GLU A 124 0.46 14.57 11.39
N TYR A 125 -0.34 13.53 11.64
CA TYR A 125 -0.34 12.79 12.89
C TYR A 125 0.67 11.64 12.87
N TYR A 126 1.30 11.39 14.01
CA TYR A 126 2.17 10.25 14.24
C TYR A 126 2.01 9.69 15.65
N LYS A 127 2.42 8.44 15.83
CA LYS A 127 2.58 7.78 17.13
C LYS A 127 3.99 7.21 17.22
N ILE A 128 4.58 7.29 18.41
CA ILE A 128 5.85 6.65 18.73
C ILE A 128 5.58 5.62 19.82
N PHE A 129 5.96 4.37 19.56
CA PHE A 129 6.01 3.31 20.56
C PHE A 129 7.46 2.91 20.78
N ASN A 130 7.91 2.84 22.03
CA ASN A 130 9.25 2.37 22.35
C ASN A 130 9.19 0.94 22.88
N LEU A 131 9.89 0.02 22.23
CA LEU A 131 10.09 -1.35 22.68
C LEU A 131 11.60 -1.60 22.83
N GLU A 132 12.07 -1.73 24.06
CA GLU A 132 13.48 -2.01 24.37
C GLU A 132 14.47 -1.06 23.67
N GLY A 133 14.16 0.25 23.56
CA GLY A 133 15.02 1.21 22.87
C GLY A 133 14.87 1.22 21.34
N ILE A 134 13.91 0.47 20.79
CA ILE A 134 13.49 0.58 19.39
C ILE A 134 12.26 1.48 19.32
N ASN A 135 12.34 2.58 18.58
CA ASN A 135 11.20 3.47 18.36
C ASN A 135 10.46 3.03 17.10
N GLN A 136 9.24 2.52 17.25
CA GLN A 136 8.29 2.35 16.16
C GLN A 136 7.56 3.68 15.92
N ILE A 137 7.73 4.26 14.74
CA ILE A 137 7.11 5.50 14.30
C ILE A 137 6.01 5.15 13.30
N ASN A 138 4.76 5.36 13.69
CA ASN A 138 3.60 5.16 12.82
C ASN A 138 3.06 6.52 12.39
N VAL A 139 2.89 6.71 11.08
CA VAL A 139 2.36 7.95 10.51
C VAL A 139 0.94 7.73 10.00
N GLY A 140 0.09 8.75 10.19
CA GLY A 140 -1.30 8.75 9.75
C GLY A 140 -2.27 8.00 10.67
N PHE A 141 -3.54 7.96 10.26
CA PHE A 141 -4.66 7.48 11.09
C PHE A 141 -4.87 5.96 11.10
N SER A 142 -4.21 5.22 10.20
CA SER A 142 -4.44 3.79 9.99
C SER A 142 -3.20 2.91 10.15
N ASN A 143 -2.17 3.35 10.90
CA ASN A 143 -0.87 2.64 10.95
C ASN A 143 -0.42 2.26 9.54
N ILE A 144 -0.43 3.25 8.63
CA ILE A 144 -0.32 3.01 7.19
C ILE A 144 1.02 2.37 6.88
N VAL A 145 2.08 2.69 7.60
CA VAL A 145 3.38 2.01 7.59
C VAL A 145 4.12 2.36 8.89
N SER A 146 4.93 1.44 9.39
CA SER A 146 5.73 1.53 10.61
C SER A 146 7.19 1.70 10.24
N LEU A 147 7.82 2.79 10.67
CA LEU A 147 9.27 2.91 10.59
C LEU A 147 9.90 2.54 11.92
N TYR A 148 11.11 1.98 11.89
CA TYR A 148 11.83 1.63 13.10
C TYR A 148 13.13 2.41 13.20
N LEU A 149 13.25 3.24 14.23
CA LEU A 149 14.42 4.08 14.48
C LEU A 149 15.07 3.71 15.81
N PHE A 150 16.33 3.28 15.76
CA PHE A 150 17.03 2.77 16.94
C PHE A 150 18.54 2.83 16.79
N THR A 151 19.25 2.75 17.91
CA THR A 151 20.70 2.74 17.93
C THR A 151 21.23 1.32 18.04
N VAL A 152 22.21 1.00 17.20
CA VAL A 152 23.01 -0.23 17.26
C VAL A 152 24.47 0.16 17.40
N LYS A 153 25.04 -0.09 18.58
CA LYS A 153 26.35 0.43 19.00
C LYS A 153 26.34 1.96 18.94
N ASP A 154 27.07 2.55 18.00
CA ASP A 154 27.15 4.00 17.80
C ASP A 154 26.38 4.47 16.55
N ASN A 155 25.76 3.56 15.80
CA ASN A 155 25.05 3.89 14.56
C ASN A 155 23.55 4.03 14.81
N ILE A 156 22.93 5.09 14.28
CA ILE A 156 21.48 5.25 14.22
C ILE A 156 20.95 4.57 12.94
N VAL A 157 20.06 3.61 13.15
CA VAL A 157 19.47 2.78 12.10
C VAL A 157 18.00 3.14 11.96
N LEU A 158 17.61 3.44 10.73
CA LEU A 158 16.23 3.54 10.30
C LEU A 158 15.91 2.31 9.43
N ILE A 159 14.79 1.63 9.71
CA ILE A 159 14.23 0.61 8.83
C ILE A 159 13.00 1.20 8.14
N ASP A 160 13.00 1.11 6.81
CA ASP A 160 12.06 1.73 5.86
C ASP A 160 12.00 3.26 5.93
N ALA A 161 11.40 3.88 4.92
CA ALA A 161 11.42 5.33 4.70
C ALA A 161 10.04 5.95 4.44
N GLY A 162 8.93 5.23 4.62
CA GLY A 162 7.60 5.80 4.56
C GLY A 162 7.15 6.21 3.16
N TYR A 163 6.10 7.02 3.07
CA TYR A 163 5.68 7.63 1.79
C TYR A 163 6.42 8.94 1.50
N SER A 164 6.54 9.26 0.22
CA SER A 164 7.10 10.53 -0.27
C SER A 164 6.16 11.73 -0.10
N TRP A 165 4.91 11.47 0.29
CA TRP A 165 3.88 12.47 0.48
C TRP A 165 4.26 13.52 1.53
N LYS A 166 3.90 14.78 1.26
CA LYS A 166 4.34 15.90 2.07
C LYS A 166 3.90 15.83 3.53
N TYR A 167 2.65 15.43 3.76
CA TYR A 167 2.12 15.26 5.11
C TYR A 167 2.83 14.14 5.88
N TRP A 168 3.21 13.07 5.16
CA TRP A 168 3.95 11.95 5.71
C TRP A 168 5.33 12.42 6.15
N GLN A 169 6.03 13.14 5.27
CA GLN A 169 7.31 13.80 5.56
C GLN A 169 7.21 14.74 6.78
N ASN A 170 6.19 15.59 6.86
CA ASN A 170 6.01 16.52 7.97
C ASN A 170 5.74 15.80 9.31
N ALA A 171 4.91 14.74 9.29
CA ALA A 171 4.66 13.92 10.47
C ALA A 171 5.94 13.22 10.96
N PHE A 172 6.74 12.68 10.04
CA PHE A 172 8.03 12.09 10.35
C PHE A 172 9.02 13.08 10.96
N TYR A 173 9.09 14.32 10.43
CA TYR A 173 9.93 15.37 11.01
C TYR A 173 9.53 15.75 12.44
N LYS A 174 8.23 15.81 12.73
CA LYS A 174 7.76 16.02 14.10
C LYS A 174 8.13 14.87 15.01
N ALA A 175 8.03 13.62 14.54
CA ALA A 175 8.46 12.44 15.29
C ALA A 175 9.96 12.48 15.61
N LEU A 176 10.81 12.81 14.63
CA LEU A 176 12.25 12.97 14.83
C LEU A 176 12.58 14.06 15.84
N LYS A 177 11.87 15.20 15.77
CA LYS A 177 12.02 16.30 16.72
C LYS A 177 11.70 15.86 18.15
N ASP A 178 10.62 15.10 18.35
CA ASP A 178 10.26 14.57 19.68
C ASP A 178 11.28 13.56 20.21
N LEU A 179 11.88 12.78 19.30
CA LEU A 179 12.99 11.86 19.61
C LEU A 179 14.33 12.56 19.77
N GLN A 180 14.41 13.87 19.49
CA GLN A 180 15.64 14.66 19.49
C GLN A 180 16.72 14.10 18.54
N ILE A 181 16.29 13.49 17.43
CA ILE A 181 17.15 12.98 16.36
C ILE A 181 16.99 13.90 15.15
N LYS A 182 18.07 14.21 14.46
CA LYS A 182 18.02 14.90 13.17
C LYS A 182 18.20 13.90 12.03
N LEU A 183 17.79 14.29 10.83
CA LEU A 183 18.00 13.44 9.64
C LEU A 183 19.49 13.21 9.38
N GLU A 184 20.31 14.22 9.67
CA GLU A 184 21.77 14.21 9.56
C GLU A 184 22.43 13.18 10.47
N ASP A 185 21.75 12.76 11.54
CA ASP A 185 22.28 11.82 12.53
C ASP A 185 22.01 10.35 12.13
N ILE A 186 21.20 10.09 11.10
CA ILE A 186 20.85 8.71 10.68
C ILE A 186 21.96 8.15 9.80
N ASP A 187 22.58 7.04 10.24
CA ASP A 187 23.72 6.41 9.56
C ASP A 187 23.31 5.36 8.52
N TYR A 188 22.23 4.60 8.81
CA TYR A 188 21.70 3.56 7.92
C TYR A 188 20.21 3.75 7.70
N CYS A 189 19.78 3.63 6.45
CA CYS A 189 18.37 3.44 6.09
C CYS A 189 18.26 2.10 5.35
N ILE A 190 17.68 1.09 6.01
CA ILE A 190 17.55 -0.26 5.47
C ILE A 190 16.13 -0.44 4.95
N ILE A 191 16.00 -0.61 3.65
CA ILE A 191 14.73 -0.77 2.96
C ILE A 191 14.40 -2.25 2.87
N THR A 192 13.23 -2.64 3.38
CA THR A 192 12.74 -4.02 3.35
C THR A 192 12.38 -4.48 1.95
N HIS A 193 11.74 -3.61 1.15
CA HIS A 193 11.37 -3.88 -0.24
C HIS A 193 11.01 -2.58 -0.99
N GLU A 194 10.79 -2.67 -2.30
CA GLU A 194 10.70 -1.51 -3.20
C GLU A 194 9.32 -0.86 -3.32
N HIS A 195 8.40 -1.14 -2.39
CA HIS A 195 7.09 -0.50 -2.42
C HIS A 195 7.16 0.98 -1.97
N PRO A 196 6.28 1.85 -2.54
CA PRO A 196 6.41 3.31 -2.38
C PRO A 196 6.33 3.81 -0.93
N ASP A 197 5.66 3.05 -0.07
CA ASP A 197 5.47 3.30 1.35
C ASP A 197 6.64 2.88 2.22
N HIS A 198 7.61 2.18 1.64
CA HIS A 198 8.87 1.81 2.28
C HIS A 198 10.04 2.63 1.72
N THR A 199 9.94 3.20 0.52
CA THR A 199 11.04 3.94 -0.13
C THR A 199 10.86 5.45 -0.17
N GLY A 200 9.71 5.98 0.20
CA GLY A 200 9.28 7.34 -0.13
C GLY A 200 10.19 8.48 0.35
N LEU A 201 10.84 8.37 1.52
CA LEU A 201 11.76 9.41 2.00
C LEU A 201 13.25 9.16 1.72
N VAL A 202 13.64 8.14 0.93
CA VAL A 202 15.07 7.86 0.68
C VAL A 202 15.83 9.04 0.09
N LYS A 203 15.23 9.79 -0.83
CA LYS A 203 15.85 11.00 -1.41
C LYS A 203 15.98 12.13 -0.40
N VAL A 204 15.00 12.26 0.51
CA VAL A 204 15.01 13.28 1.57
C VAL A 204 16.13 12.98 2.56
N LEU A 205 16.27 11.72 2.98
CA LEU A 205 17.33 11.26 3.86
C LEU A 205 18.71 11.50 3.22
N LYS A 206 18.91 11.06 1.97
CA LYS A 206 20.19 11.24 1.27
C LYS A 206 20.54 12.72 1.05
N LYS A 207 19.54 13.58 0.82
CA LYS A 207 19.77 15.03 0.68
C LYS A 207 20.21 15.67 2.00
N ALA A 208 19.63 15.25 3.12
CA ALA A 208 19.98 15.77 4.44
C ALA A 208 21.33 15.22 4.92
N ASN A 209 21.56 13.92 4.75
CA ASN A 209 22.80 13.23 5.06
C ASN A 209 23.37 12.53 3.81
N PRO A 210 24.34 13.12 3.10
CA PRO A 210 24.98 12.44 1.96
C PRO A 210 25.66 11.12 2.32
N ASP A 211 26.10 10.96 3.57
CA ASP A 211 26.83 9.80 4.07
C ASP A 211 25.93 8.67 4.60
N VAL A 212 24.60 8.89 4.71
CA VAL A 212 23.66 7.83 5.10
C VAL A 212 23.75 6.67 4.13
N LYS A 213 23.82 5.44 4.64
CA LYS A 213 23.84 4.23 3.81
C LYS A 213 22.43 3.78 3.52
N ILE A 214 21.96 4.00 2.29
CA ILE A 214 20.73 3.42 1.77
C ILE A 214 21.03 1.97 1.40
N CYS A 215 20.40 1.04 2.11
CA CYS A 215 20.61 -0.39 1.95
C CYS A 215 19.33 -1.04 1.42
N ILE A 216 19.43 -1.91 0.42
CA ILE A 216 18.28 -2.62 -0.16
C ILE A 216 18.77 -3.94 -0.76
N HIS A 217 17.90 -4.94 -0.84
CA HIS A 217 18.22 -6.19 -1.52
C HIS A 217 18.47 -6.00 -3.02
N GLU A 218 19.38 -6.78 -3.60
CA GLU A 218 19.73 -6.71 -5.03
C GLU A 218 18.50 -6.84 -5.94
N SER A 219 17.70 -7.89 -5.79
CA SER A 219 16.49 -8.07 -6.63
C SER A 219 15.44 -6.97 -6.41
N ALA A 220 15.35 -6.37 -5.22
CA ALA A 220 14.43 -5.27 -4.96
C ALA A 220 14.93 -4.00 -5.65
N HIS A 221 16.24 -3.73 -5.62
CA HIS A 221 16.88 -2.66 -6.38
C HIS A 221 16.62 -2.79 -7.88
N GLU A 222 16.84 -3.98 -8.47
CA GLU A 222 16.63 -4.19 -9.91
C GLU A 222 15.16 -3.97 -10.31
N LEU A 223 14.20 -4.41 -9.48
CA LEU A 223 12.78 -4.15 -9.73
C LEU A 223 12.43 -2.66 -9.56
N ALA A 224 13.02 -1.99 -8.56
CA ALA A 224 12.88 -0.55 -8.34
C ALA A 224 13.41 0.25 -9.55
N LYS A 225 14.56 -0.17 -10.08
CA LYS A 225 15.19 0.42 -11.26
C LYS A 225 14.37 0.20 -12.51
N LEU A 226 13.83 -1.00 -12.72
CA LEU A 226 12.89 -1.28 -13.79
C LEU A 226 11.66 -0.34 -13.73
N ARG A 227 11.07 -0.14 -12.55
CA ARG A 227 9.94 0.80 -12.37
C ARG A 227 10.32 2.24 -12.73
N LYS A 228 11.50 2.69 -12.29
CA LYS A 228 12.02 4.02 -12.66
C LYS A 228 12.19 4.15 -14.17
N GLU A 229 12.88 3.20 -14.80
CA GLU A 229 13.11 3.22 -16.24
C GLU A 229 11.80 3.21 -17.03
N LEU A 230 10.80 2.44 -16.59
CA LEU A 230 9.46 2.46 -17.20
C LEU A 230 8.81 3.84 -17.14
N SER A 231 8.98 4.60 -16.05
CA SER A 231 8.44 5.95 -15.92
C SER A 231 9.14 6.98 -16.83
N GLU A 232 10.36 6.69 -17.29
CA GLU A 232 11.21 7.58 -18.09
C GLU A 232 11.23 7.22 -19.59
N ASN A 233 10.70 6.06 -20.01
CA ASN A 233 10.95 5.45 -21.32
C ASN A 233 9.78 5.54 -22.34
N THR A 234 10.10 5.58 -23.63
CA THR A 234 9.17 5.71 -24.77
C THR A 234 8.37 4.43 -25.10
N ASN A 235 8.84 3.25 -24.68
CA ASN A 235 8.13 1.97 -24.92
C ASN A 235 7.08 1.64 -23.84
N LEU A 236 6.81 2.57 -22.92
CA LEU A 236 5.83 2.40 -21.85
C LEU A 236 4.43 2.07 -22.39
N GLU A 237 4.02 2.68 -23.50
CA GLU A 237 2.71 2.46 -24.11
C GLU A 237 2.55 1.03 -24.63
N GLU A 238 3.61 0.44 -25.19
CA GLU A 238 3.60 -0.95 -25.67
C GLU A 238 3.48 -1.92 -24.49
N LYS A 239 4.29 -1.76 -23.44
CA LYS A 239 4.22 -2.59 -22.23
C LYS A 239 2.88 -2.45 -21.49
N ILE A 240 2.32 -1.25 -21.46
CA ILE A 240 0.97 -1.00 -20.93
C ILE A 240 -0.06 -1.77 -21.76
N LYS A 241 0.05 -1.75 -23.09
CA LYS A 241 -0.87 -2.45 -23.98
C LYS A 241 -0.78 -3.96 -23.84
N GLU A 242 0.42 -4.53 -23.80
CA GLU A 242 0.64 -5.96 -23.53
C GLU A 242 0.04 -6.36 -22.19
N ARG A 243 0.29 -5.57 -21.14
CA ARG A 243 -0.28 -5.81 -19.81
C ARG A 243 -1.80 -5.71 -19.83
N GLY A 244 -2.35 -4.75 -20.58
CA GLY A 244 -3.79 -4.59 -20.74
C GLY A 244 -4.43 -5.80 -21.44
N GLN A 245 -3.81 -6.33 -22.48
CA GLN A 245 -4.27 -7.56 -23.15
C GLN A 245 -4.25 -8.76 -22.21
N LEU A 246 -3.22 -8.89 -21.38
CA LEU A 246 -3.14 -9.94 -20.37
C LEU A 246 -4.27 -9.83 -19.33
N LEU A 247 -4.55 -8.63 -18.84
CA LEU A 247 -5.68 -8.38 -17.93
C LEU A 247 -7.03 -8.69 -18.59
N ILE A 248 -7.23 -8.34 -19.86
CA ILE A 248 -8.44 -8.72 -20.61
C ILE A 248 -8.55 -10.24 -20.71
N SER A 249 -7.43 -10.95 -20.93
CA SER A 249 -7.44 -12.41 -20.96
C SER A 249 -7.84 -13.05 -19.62
N TYR A 250 -7.70 -12.31 -18.50
CA TYR A 250 -8.18 -12.74 -17.18
C TYR A 250 -9.67 -12.48 -16.96
N GLY A 251 -10.36 -11.90 -17.95
CA GLY A 251 -11.80 -11.66 -17.96
C GLY A 251 -12.21 -10.23 -17.63
N LEU A 252 -11.27 -9.30 -17.41
CA LEU A 252 -11.61 -7.89 -17.23
C LEU A 252 -12.13 -7.27 -18.53
N LYS A 253 -13.05 -6.31 -18.41
CA LYS A 253 -13.50 -5.55 -19.57
C LYS A 253 -12.43 -4.54 -19.98
N LYS A 254 -12.38 -4.25 -21.27
CA LYS A 254 -11.38 -3.32 -21.83
C LYS A 254 -11.45 -1.94 -21.17
N GLU A 255 -12.65 -1.43 -20.92
CA GLU A 255 -12.84 -0.12 -20.30
C GLU A 255 -12.26 -0.06 -18.88
N GLU A 256 -12.39 -1.16 -18.12
CA GLU A 256 -11.83 -1.28 -16.78
C GLU A 256 -10.30 -1.29 -16.81
N VAL A 257 -9.74 -2.04 -17.76
CA VAL A 257 -8.29 -2.15 -17.98
C VAL A 257 -7.68 -0.82 -18.44
N ASP A 258 -8.32 -0.13 -19.39
CA ASP A 258 -7.84 1.15 -19.91
C ASP A 258 -7.77 2.20 -18.77
N LEU A 259 -8.82 2.29 -17.93
CA LEU A 259 -8.83 3.18 -16.76
C LEU A 259 -7.75 2.81 -15.74
N MET A 260 -7.51 1.51 -15.51
CA MET A 260 -6.44 1.04 -14.63
C MET A 260 -5.06 1.42 -15.13
N MET A 261 -4.81 1.21 -16.43
CA MET A 261 -3.51 1.49 -17.03
C MET A 261 -3.19 3.00 -17.04
N GLN A 262 -4.21 3.85 -17.16
CA GLN A 262 -4.05 5.30 -16.96
C GLN A 262 -3.60 5.63 -15.53
N ARG A 263 -4.22 5.01 -14.52
CA ARG A 263 -3.92 5.29 -13.10
C ARG A 263 -2.60 4.70 -12.61
N PHE A 264 -2.33 3.43 -12.92
CA PHE A 264 -1.23 2.67 -12.32
C PHE A 264 -0.10 2.33 -13.30
N GLY A 265 -0.38 2.34 -14.61
CA GLY A 265 0.58 1.91 -15.64
C GLY A 265 1.79 2.82 -15.79
N ARG A 266 1.76 4.04 -15.23
CA ARG A 266 2.84 5.03 -15.32
C ARG A 266 3.58 5.29 -13.99
N GLY A 267 3.43 4.43 -12.98
CA GLY A 267 4.15 4.55 -11.70
C GLY A 267 3.60 5.61 -10.72
N GLY A 268 2.32 5.99 -10.85
CA GLY A 268 1.69 7.13 -10.18
C GLY A 268 1.42 7.03 -8.67
N MET A 269 2.23 6.33 -7.88
CA MET A 269 2.04 6.22 -6.41
C MET A 269 3.18 6.83 -5.58
N GLY A 270 3.80 7.91 -6.07
CA GLY A 270 4.86 8.59 -5.30
C GLY A 270 6.09 7.72 -5.04
N PHE A 271 6.37 6.76 -5.93
CA PHE A 271 7.55 5.90 -5.86
C PHE A 271 8.82 6.74 -6.01
N GLU A 272 9.73 6.62 -5.04
CA GLU A 272 11.02 7.30 -5.06
C GLU A 272 12.15 6.28 -5.22
N TYR A 273 13.05 6.57 -6.16
CA TYR A 273 14.23 5.75 -6.45
C TYR A 273 15.51 6.55 -6.25
N ILE A 274 16.50 5.89 -5.65
CA ILE A 274 17.90 6.30 -5.64
C ILE A 274 18.79 5.06 -5.81
N GLU A 275 19.97 5.24 -6.37
CA GLU A 275 21.00 4.20 -6.33
C GLU A 275 21.37 3.89 -4.87
N PRO A 276 21.30 2.63 -4.42
CA PRO A 276 21.65 2.27 -3.05
C PRO A 276 23.16 2.31 -2.84
N ASP A 277 23.58 2.59 -1.62
CA ASP A 277 24.99 2.56 -1.23
C ASP A 277 25.46 1.13 -0.94
N LEU A 278 24.54 0.27 -0.49
CA LEU A 278 24.80 -1.12 -0.16
C LEU A 278 23.69 -2.01 -0.72
N LEU A 279 24.09 -2.94 -1.59
CA LEU A 279 23.25 -4.05 -2.02
C LEU A 279 23.36 -5.17 -0.99
N LEU A 280 22.20 -5.65 -0.54
CA LEU A 280 22.09 -6.69 0.48
C LEU A 280 21.70 -8.03 -0.17
N ASN A 281 22.21 -9.10 0.42
CA ASN A 281 21.91 -10.49 0.09
C ASN A 281 21.50 -11.26 1.35
N ASN A 282 21.00 -12.49 1.14
CA ASN A 282 20.67 -13.39 2.25
C ASN A 282 21.91 -13.66 3.13
N ASP A 283 21.71 -13.69 4.45
CA ASP A 283 22.72 -13.93 5.48
C ASP A 283 23.81 -12.85 5.63
N ASP A 284 23.73 -11.75 4.88
CA ASP A 284 24.56 -10.58 5.13
C ASP A 284 24.38 -10.09 6.57
N ARG A 285 25.49 -9.62 7.15
CA ARG A 285 25.46 -8.99 8.48
C ARG A 285 25.92 -7.56 8.38
N ILE A 286 25.04 -6.63 8.75
CA ILE A 286 25.27 -5.19 8.67
C ILE A 286 25.28 -4.56 10.05
N VAL A 287 25.71 -3.29 10.09
CA VAL A 287 25.85 -2.50 11.32
C VAL A 287 26.73 -3.25 12.34
N ASP A 288 27.99 -3.45 11.94
CA ASP A 288 29.02 -4.18 12.69
C ASP A 288 28.63 -5.61 13.11
N GLY A 289 27.87 -6.28 12.26
CA GLY A 289 27.53 -7.70 12.41
C GLY A 289 26.29 -8.01 13.25
N GLU A 290 25.64 -6.98 13.81
CA GLU A 290 24.54 -7.12 14.78
C GLU A 290 23.20 -7.44 14.11
N LEU A 291 22.96 -6.91 12.90
CA LEU A 291 21.74 -7.14 12.14
C LEU A 291 22.00 -8.15 11.02
N GLN A 292 21.25 -9.24 11.00
CA GLN A 292 21.31 -10.26 9.95
C GLN A 292 20.18 -10.03 8.94
N ILE A 293 20.52 -9.99 7.67
CA ILE A 293 19.57 -9.91 6.56
C ILE A 293 19.06 -11.32 6.23
N VAL A 294 17.74 -11.45 6.11
CA VAL A 294 17.08 -12.69 5.75
C VAL A 294 16.25 -12.42 4.50
N HIS A 295 16.71 -12.92 3.35
CA HIS A 295 15.96 -12.79 2.10
C HIS A 295 14.68 -13.60 2.19
N SER A 296 13.54 -12.93 2.06
CA SER A 296 12.20 -13.47 2.29
C SER A 296 11.28 -13.21 1.09
N PRO A 297 11.62 -13.76 -0.10
CA PRO A 297 10.83 -13.57 -1.30
C PRO A 297 9.40 -14.10 -1.11
N GLY A 298 8.43 -13.37 -1.67
CA GLY A 298 7.01 -13.71 -1.61
C GLY A 298 6.14 -12.48 -1.82
N HIS A 299 6.13 -11.56 -0.85
CA HIS A 299 5.45 -10.27 -1.01
C HIS A 299 6.04 -9.45 -2.17
N SER A 300 7.38 -9.37 -2.20
CA SER A 300 8.18 -8.91 -3.34
C SER A 300 9.32 -9.90 -3.58
N VAL A 301 9.88 -9.91 -4.79
CA VAL A 301 11.00 -10.75 -5.22
C VAL A 301 12.27 -10.50 -4.38
N GLY A 302 12.53 -9.25 -4.00
CA GLY A 302 13.69 -8.85 -3.21
C GLY A 302 13.35 -8.50 -1.76
N HIS A 303 12.19 -8.91 -1.26
CA HIS A 303 11.82 -8.59 0.11
C HIS A 303 12.82 -9.19 1.12
N ILE A 304 13.19 -8.42 2.13
CA ILE A 304 14.04 -8.87 3.24
C ILE A 304 13.34 -8.69 4.60
N CYS A 305 13.54 -9.65 5.49
CA CYS A 305 13.38 -9.43 6.93
C CYS A 305 14.74 -9.12 7.55
N ILE A 306 14.75 -8.35 8.64
CA ILE A 306 15.98 -7.97 9.35
C ILE A 306 15.91 -8.61 10.73
N ASN A 307 16.76 -9.59 10.98
CA ASN A 307 16.85 -10.27 12.26
C ASN A 307 17.85 -9.54 13.17
N TYR A 308 17.45 -9.26 14.41
CA TYR A 308 18.32 -8.73 15.46
C TYR A 308 18.45 -9.76 16.60
N PRO A 309 19.35 -10.77 16.46
CA PRO A 309 19.43 -11.91 17.37
C PRO A 309 19.65 -11.52 18.83
N LYS A 310 20.46 -10.48 19.08
CA LYS A 310 20.79 -10.01 20.43
C LYS A 310 19.57 -9.55 21.22
N LYS A 311 18.55 -9.01 20.54
CA LYS A 311 17.26 -8.63 21.14
C LYS A 311 16.19 -9.71 20.97
N GLY A 312 16.42 -10.71 20.13
CA GLY A 312 15.40 -11.69 19.75
C GLY A 312 14.23 -11.06 19.00
N ILE A 313 14.50 -10.01 18.22
CA ILE A 313 13.51 -9.24 17.46
C ILE A 313 13.73 -9.47 15.97
N LEU A 314 12.65 -9.66 15.23
CA LEU A 314 12.65 -9.66 13.76
C LEU A 314 11.83 -8.48 13.25
N PHE A 315 12.41 -7.66 12.39
CA PHE A 315 11.67 -6.70 11.58
C PHE A 315 11.21 -7.42 10.32
N SER A 316 9.91 -7.63 10.16
CA SER A 316 9.36 -8.49 9.11
C SER A 316 8.96 -7.74 7.85
N GLY A 317 8.95 -6.41 7.86
CA GLY A 317 8.37 -5.61 6.77
C GLY A 317 6.96 -6.13 6.46
N ASP A 318 6.71 -6.36 5.18
CA ASP A 318 5.43 -6.85 4.68
C ASP A 318 5.40 -8.36 4.52
N HIS A 319 6.38 -9.08 5.05
CA HIS A 319 6.38 -10.53 4.98
C HIS A 319 5.41 -11.17 5.99
N ILE A 320 5.30 -10.60 7.20
CA ILE A 320 4.48 -11.14 8.29
C ILE A 320 3.78 -9.98 8.99
N LEU A 321 2.48 -9.83 8.75
CA LEU A 321 1.60 -8.87 9.41
C LEU A 321 0.76 -9.56 10.50
N SER A 322 0.25 -8.81 11.47
CA SER A 322 -0.40 -9.32 12.70
C SER A 322 -1.84 -9.80 12.53
N LYS A 323 -2.60 -9.24 11.58
CA LYS A 323 -4.05 -9.49 11.39
C LYS A 323 -4.29 -10.04 10.01
N ILE A 324 -3.91 -9.31 8.96
CA ILE A 324 -4.11 -9.74 7.57
C ILE A 324 -2.89 -10.53 7.05
N THR A 325 -3.08 -11.30 5.98
CA THR A 325 -1.96 -11.77 5.17
C THR A 325 -1.51 -10.65 4.24
N PRO A 326 -0.21 -10.49 3.98
CA PRO A 326 0.24 -9.51 3.01
C PRO A 326 -0.24 -9.88 1.61
N HIS A 327 -0.41 -8.87 0.76
CA HIS A 327 -0.69 -9.12 -0.65
C HIS A 327 0.50 -9.84 -1.30
N LEU A 328 0.23 -10.83 -2.14
CA LEU A 328 1.25 -11.53 -2.92
C LEU A 328 1.04 -11.22 -4.40
N GLY A 329 2.11 -10.89 -5.11
CA GLY A 329 2.10 -10.72 -6.56
C GLY A 329 2.45 -9.32 -7.03
N THR A 330 2.87 -9.26 -8.30
CA THR A 330 3.40 -8.05 -8.97
C THR A 330 2.51 -7.60 -10.13
N LEU A 331 1.23 -8.00 -10.10
CA LEU A 331 0.28 -7.86 -11.21
C LEU A 331 0.20 -6.43 -11.75
N VAL A 332 0.35 -5.40 -10.91
CA VAL A 332 0.18 -4.00 -11.34
C VAL A 332 1.41 -3.39 -12.02
N ILE A 333 2.55 -4.09 -12.06
CA ILE A 333 3.81 -3.55 -12.59
C ILE A 333 4.03 -4.05 -14.03
N PRO A 334 4.01 -3.18 -15.05
CA PRO A 334 4.36 -3.58 -16.42
C PRO A 334 5.76 -4.19 -16.48
N GLY A 335 5.94 -5.31 -17.19
CA GLY A 335 7.22 -6.01 -17.30
C GLY A 335 7.63 -6.86 -16.08
N ALA A 336 6.86 -6.86 -14.99
CA ALA A 336 7.20 -7.68 -13.82
C ALA A 336 7.05 -9.19 -14.07
N GLU A 337 6.25 -9.63 -15.04
CA GLU A 337 6.16 -11.05 -15.41
C GLU A 337 7.50 -11.57 -15.98
N GLU A 338 8.06 -10.85 -16.96
CA GLU A 338 9.37 -11.16 -17.52
C GLU A 338 10.46 -11.06 -16.46
N PHE A 339 10.41 -10.02 -15.62
CA PHE A 339 11.32 -9.88 -14.48
C PHE A 339 11.25 -11.10 -13.55
N ASN A 340 10.04 -11.49 -13.13
CA ASN A 340 9.83 -12.63 -12.24
C ASN A 340 10.36 -13.91 -12.86
N LYS A 341 10.08 -14.15 -14.14
CA LYS A 341 10.59 -15.31 -14.88
C LYS A 341 12.12 -15.35 -14.91
N ASN A 342 12.76 -14.23 -15.22
CA ASN A 342 14.22 -14.12 -15.23
C ASN A 342 14.85 -14.31 -13.85
N ASN A 343 14.08 -14.07 -12.78
CA ASN A 343 14.49 -14.25 -11.39
C ASN A 343 13.94 -15.54 -10.73
N ASN A 344 13.38 -16.47 -11.51
CA ASN A 344 12.76 -17.71 -11.01
C ASN A 344 11.70 -17.49 -9.90
N PHE A 345 10.94 -16.40 -10.00
CA PHE A 345 9.95 -15.95 -9.02
C PHE A 345 8.51 -16.10 -9.53
N GLU A 346 8.23 -17.11 -10.37
CA GLU A 346 6.88 -17.39 -10.88
C GLU A 346 6.02 -18.13 -9.84
N ASN A 347 6.58 -19.11 -9.11
CA ASN A 347 5.88 -19.81 -8.03
C ASN A 347 5.94 -19.01 -6.70
N ILE A 348 5.32 -17.83 -6.70
CA ILE A 348 5.42 -16.83 -5.62
C ILE A 348 4.99 -17.40 -4.26
N LEU A 349 3.89 -18.16 -4.20
CA LEU A 349 3.40 -18.72 -2.95
C LEU A 349 4.38 -19.75 -2.36
N GLU A 350 5.03 -20.57 -3.19
CA GLU A 350 6.05 -21.52 -2.71
C GLU A 350 7.24 -20.78 -2.10
N HIS A 351 7.70 -19.70 -2.73
CA HIS A 351 8.76 -18.84 -2.18
C HIS A 351 8.34 -18.21 -0.84
N TYR A 352 7.10 -17.73 -0.75
CA TYR A 352 6.56 -17.16 0.47
C TYR A 352 6.51 -18.19 1.61
N LEU A 353 5.92 -19.37 1.37
CA LEU A 353 5.82 -20.44 2.38
C LEU A 353 7.20 -20.94 2.84
N ARG A 354 8.16 -21.09 1.93
CA ARG A 354 9.55 -21.44 2.29
C ARG A 354 10.24 -20.35 3.10
N SER A 355 9.94 -19.09 2.82
CA SER A 355 10.48 -17.96 3.59
C SER A 355 9.90 -17.93 5.00
N LEU A 356 8.61 -18.19 5.16
CA LEU A 356 7.99 -18.40 6.48
C LEU A 356 8.68 -19.53 7.26
N ASP A 357 8.93 -20.69 6.63
CA ASP A 357 9.63 -21.81 7.26
C ASP A 357 11.07 -21.48 7.69
N ARG A 358 11.78 -20.64 6.93
CA ARG A 358 13.12 -20.17 7.29
C ARG A 358 13.08 -19.17 8.43
N ILE A 359 12.12 -18.25 8.41
CA ILE A 359 11.95 -17.21 9.43
C ILE A 359 11.55 -17.84 10.77
N ASP A 360 10.64 -18.82 10.78
CA ASP A 360 10.21 -19.50 12.00
C ASP A 360 11.39 -20.16 12.73
N LYS A 361 12.34 -20.73 11.98
CA LYS A 361 13.58 -21.34 12.51
C LYS A 361 14.53 -20.34 13.16
N LEU A 362 14.37 -19.03 12.95
CA LEU A 362 15.16 -18.01 13.64
C LEU A 362 14.81 -17.93 15.13
N ASN A 363 13.64 -18.46 15.54
CA ASN A 363 13.15 -18.45 16.92
C ASN A 363 13.15 -17.04 17.55
N SER A 364 12.81 -16.03 16.73
CA SER A 364 12.61 -14.66 17.23
C SER A 364 11.45 -14.65 18.22
N LYS A 365 11.58 -13.83 19.27
CA LYS A 365 10.58 -13.74 20.34
C LYS A 365 9.45 -12.77 19.99
N ILE A 366 9.77 -11.74 19.21
CA ILE A 366 8.85 -10.68 18.82
C ILE A 366 9.09 -10.36 17.35
N ILE A 367 8.01 -10.16 16.61
CA ILE A 367 8.04 -9.60 15.25
C ILE A 367 7.51 -8.16 15.28
N LEU A 368 8.26 -7.28 14.63
CA LEU A 368 7.96 -5.88 14.36
C LEU A 368 7.61 -5.71 12.86
N PRO A 369 6.32 -5.69 12.48
CA PRO A 369 5.89 -5.65 11.09
C PRO A 369 5.96 -4.27 10.44
N GLY A 370 5.94 -4.23 9.10
CA GLY A 370 5.80 -2.98 8.32
C GLY A 370 4.45 -2.30 8.58
N HIS A 371 3.40 -3.08 8.85
CA HIS A 371 2.06 -2.56 9.14
C HIS A 371 1.47 -3.16 10.42
N GLU A 372 0.42 -2.54 10.93
CA GLU A 372 -0.42 -3.06 12.01
C GLU A 372 0.23 -3.04 13.42
N GLN A 373 0.22 -4.16 14.16
CA GLN A 373 0.60 -4.26 15.56
C GLN A 373 1.75 -5.25 15.77
N ILE A 374 2.48 -5.08 16.87
CA ILE A 374 3.55 -5.99 17.30
C ILE A 374 3.00 -7.41 17.49
N ILE A 375 3.76 -8.39 17.03
CA ILE A 375 3.42 -9.82 17.15
C ILE A 375 4.30 -10.42 18.25
N TYR A 376 3.65 -10.89 19.33
CA TYR A 376 4.32 -11.46 20.51
C TYR A 376 4.43 -12.99 20.47
N ASP A 377 3.70 -13.66 19.57
CA ASP A 377 3.87 -15.08 19.27
C ASP A 377 4.14 -15.28 17.77
N PRO A 378 5.41 -15.17 17.35
CA PRO A 378 5.80 -15.33 15.96
C PRO A 378 5.41 -16.68 15.36
N HIS A 379 5.58 -17.77 16.11
CA HIS A 379 5.31 -19.12 15.63
C HIS A 379 3.81 -19.34 15.39
N GLU A 380 2.96 -18.94 16.36
CA GLU A 380 1.50 -19.00 16.20
C GLU A 380 1.06 -18.20 14.97
N ARG A 381 1.61 -16.99 14.79
CA ARG A 381 1.22 -16.16 13.65
C ARG A 381 1.66 -16.73 12.30
N ILE A 382 2.88 -17.25 12.20
CA ILE A 382 3.39 -17.88 10.98
C ILE A 382 2.53 -19.11 10.63
N THR A 383 2.24 -19.97 11.60
CA THR A 383 1.37 -21.13 11.41
C THR A 383 -0.03 -20.73 10.95
N ALA A 384 -0.62 -19.68 11.53
CA ALA A 384 -1.91 -19.14 11.10
C ALA A 384 -1.89 -18.67 9.63
N ILE A 385 -0.82 -18.00 9.19
CA ILE A 385 -0.66 -17.56 7.79
C ILE A 385 -0.54 -18.76 6.86
N LYS A 386 0.26 -19.77 7.21
CA LYS A 386 0.40 -20.99 6.39
C LYS A 386 -0.93 -21.73 6.25
N ASN A 387 -1.67 -21.89 7.35
CA ASN A 387 -3.01 -22.48 7.34
C ASN A 387 -4.02 -21.63 6.54
N HIS A 388 -3.91 -20.30 6.56
CA HIS A 388 -4.71 -19.42 5.69
C HIS A 388 -4.51 -19.74 4.20
N HIS A 389 -3.26 -19.84 3.74
CA HIS A 389 -2.99 -20.17 2.33
C HIS A 389 -3.42 -21.60 1.96
N GLN A 390 -3.30 -22.58 2.86
CA GLN A 390 -3.82 -23.93 2.63
C GLN A 390 -5.35 -23.95 2.48
N ASN A 391 -6.06 -23.17 3.31
CA ASN A 391 -7.50 -22.99 3.17
C ASN A 391 -7.85 -22.35 1.83
N ARG A 392 -7.09 -21.34 1.40
CA ARG A 392 -7.32 -20.67 0.13
C ARG A 392 -7.09 -21.56 -1.08
N LEU A 393 -6.00 -22.33 -1.08
CA LEU A 393 -5.70 -23.32 -2.12
C LEU A 393 -6.86 -24.31 -2.28
N PHE A 394 -7.39 -24.81 -1.16
CA PHE A 394 -8.55 -25.68 -1.15
C PHE A 394 -9.81 -25.01 -1.72
N GLU A 395 -10.14 -23.80 -1.27
CA GLU A 395 -11.32 -23.06 -1.73
C GLU A 395 -11.27 -22.78 -3.23
N ILE A 396 -10.15 -22.24 -3.73
CA ILE A 396 -9.94 -21.98 -5.16
C ILE A 396 -10.01 -23.27 -5.96
N SER A 397 -9.34 -24.34 -5.52
CA SER A 397 -9.37 -25.63 -6.23
C SER A 397 -10.78 -26.23 -6.34
N LYS A 398 -11.65 -25.98 -5.36
CA LYS A 398 -13.06 -26.38 -5.38
C LYS A 398 -13.89 -25.55 -6.35
N ILE A 399 -13.69 -24.24 -6.38
CA ILE A 399 -14.38 -23.32 -7.30
C ILE A 399 -14.17 -23.74 -8.77
N ILE A 400 -12.97 -24.20 -9.09
CA ILE A 400 -12.57 -24.58 -10.46
C ILE A 400 -12.65 -26.09 -10.74
N HIS A 401 -13.17 -26.88 -9.81
CA HIS A 401 -13.24 -28.33 -9.97
C HIS A 401 -14.20 -28.73 -11.10
N ASN A 402 -13.65 -29.33 -12.15
CA ASN A 402 -14.36 -29.67 -13.39
C ASN A 402 -15.12 -28.48 -14.01
N ASN A 403 -14.67 -27.26 -13.74
CA ASN A 403 -15.34 -26.02 -14.12
C ASN A 403 -14.33 -25.00 -14.67
N PRO A 404 -14.09 -24.99 -16.00
CA PRO A 404 -13.17 -24.05 -16.62
C PRO A 404 -13.72 -22.61 -16.63
N ILE A 405 -13.12 -21.73 -15.84
CA ILE A 405 -13.53 -20.33 -15.68
C ILE A 405 -12.34 -19.37 -15.63
N THR A 406 -12.58 -18.07 -15.80
CA THR A 406 -11.51 -17.06 -15.83
C THR A 406 -11.02 -16.68 -14.43
N PRO A 407 -9.79 -16.15 -14.28
CA PRO A 407 -9.30 -15.61 -13.01
C PRO A 407 -10.24 -14.57 -12.36
N LEU A 408 -10.85 -13.67 -13.15
CA LEU A 408 -11.86 -12.75 -12.62
C LEU A 408 -13.05 -13.50 -12.02
N GLN A 409 -13.60 -14.51 -12.72
CA GLN A 409 -14.72 -15.29 -12.19
C GLN A 409 -14.34 -16.02 -10.91
N ILE A 410 -13.13 -16.57 -10.82
CA ILE A 410 -12.64 -17.23 -9.60
C ILE A 410 -12.54 -16.23 -8.45
N ALA A 411 -11.94 -15.07 -8.71
CA ALA A 411 -11.82 -14.00 -7.73
C ALA A 411 -13.19 -13.54 -7.21
N LEU A 412 -14.18 -13.31 -8.08
CA LEU A 412 -15.52 -12.88 -7.66
C LEU A 412 -16.27 -13.96 -6.86
N HIS A 413 -16.12 -15.25 -7.20
CA HIS A 413 -16.69 -16.33 -6.40
C HIS A 413 -16.07 -16.42 -5.00
N HIS A 414 -14.77 -16.13 -4.89
CA HIS A 414 -14.04 -16.28 -3.63
C HIS A 414 -14.16 -15.05 -2.72
N PHE A 415 -14.00 -13.85 -3.29
CA PHE A 415 -13.95 -12.58 -2.54
C PHE A 415 -15.27 -11.79 -2.56
N GLY A 416 -16.24 -12.19 -3.41
CA GLY A 416 -17.52 -11.51 -3.58
C GLY A 416 -17.57 -10.61 -4.82
N GLU A 417 -18.79 -10.21 -5.20
CA GLU A 417 -19.04 -9.41 -6.41
C GLU A 417 -18.92 -7.89 -6.20
N ASP A 418 -19.09 -7.43 -4.95
CA ASP A 418 -19.10 -6.01 -4.57
C ASP A 418 -17.69 -5.51 -4.23
N LEU A 419 -16.80 -5.60 -5.22
CA LEU A 419 -15.42 -5.09 -5.14
C LEU A 419 -15.31 -3.81 -5.97
N ASP A 420 -14.62 -2.79 -5.49
CA ASP A 420 -14.23 -1.67 -6.34
C ASP A 420 -13.15 -2.08 -7.36
N GLN A 421 -12.79 -1.16 -8.26
CA GLN A 421 -11.82 -1.43 -9.32
C GLN A 421 -10.46 -1.89 -8.77
N MET A 422 -9.95 -1.29 -7.68
CA MET A 422 -8.65 -1.66 -7.12
C MET A 422 -8.72 -3.04 -6.45
N ASN A 423 -9.74 -3.24 -5.63
CA ASN A 423 -9.94 -4.49 -4.89
C ASN A 423 -10.16 -5.68 -5.84
N ARG A 424 -10.81 -5.47 -7.01
CA ARG A 424 -10.87 -6.50 -8.07
C ARG A 424 -9.48 -6.92 -8.56
N ILE A 425 -8.55 -5.98 -8.75
CA ILE A 425 -7.20 -6.28 -9.24
C ILE A 425 -6.42 -7.07 -8.22
N LEU A 426 -6.45 -6.63 -6.96
CA LEU A 426 -5.77 -7.30 -5.85
C LEU A 426 -6.32 -8.72 -5.68
N ALA A 427 -7.64 -8.89 -5.77
CA ALA A 427 -8.29 -10.19 -5.73
C ALA A 427 -7.85 -11.11 -6.88
N ILE A 428 -7.72 -10.59 -8.11
CA ILE A 428 -7.22 -11.35 -9.26
C ILE A 428 -5.74 -11.69 -9.10
N SER A 429 -4.91 -10.74 -8.65
CA SER A 429 -3.48 -10.95 -8.38
C SER A 429 -3.28 -12.08 -7.38
N GLU A 430 -3.98 -12.02 -6.26
CA GLU A 430 -3.92 -13.04 -5.23
C GLU A 430 -4.44 -14.39 -5.74
N THR A 431 -5.51 -14.40 -6.55
CA THR A 431 -6.03 -15.61 -7.20
C THR A 431 -4.97 -16.26 -8.10
N LEU A 432 -4.29 -15.48 -8.93
CA LEU A 432 -3.26 -15.97 -9.84
C LEU A 432 -2.08 -16.60 -9.09
N VAL A 433 -1.62 -15.99 -7.99
CA VAL A 433 -0.56 -16.57 -7.15
C VAL A 433 -0.91 -17.98 -6.65
N HIS A 434 -2.18 -18.23 -6.30
CA HIS A 434 -2.63 -19.54 -5.88
C HIS A 434 -2.83 -20.51 -7.06
N LEU A 435 -3.30 -20.02 -8.21
CA LEU A 435 -3.43 -20.82 -9.43
C LEU A 435 -2.05 -21.28 -9.94
N ASP A 436 -1.07 -20.38 -9.96
CA ASP A 436 0.32 -20.69 -10.35
C ASP A 436 0.89 -21.76 -9.42
N TYR A 437 0.73 -21.60 -8.10
CA TYR A 437 1.14 -22.63 -7.13
C TYR A 437 0.53 -23.99 -7.47
N LEU A 438 -0.79 -24.05 -7.67
CA LEU A 438 -1.49 -25.30 -7.99
C LEU A 438 -1.06 -25.88 -9.34
N GLU A 439 -0.75 -25.04 -10.33
CA GLU A 439 -0.21 -25.46 -11.63
C GLU A 439 1.17 -26.09 -11.47
N PHE A 440 2.07 -25.48 -10.69
CA PHE A 440 3.38 -26.06 -10.36
C PHE A 440 3.27 -27.39 -9.59
N GLN A 441 2.17 -27.61 -8.84
CA GLN A 441 1.86 -28.89 -8.19
C GLN A 441 1.15 -29.89 -9.11
N ASN A 442 0.93 -29.57 -10.40
CA ASN A 442 0.16 -30.37 -11.37
C ASN A 442 -1.29 -30.64 -10.92
N LYS A 443 -1.93 -29.67 -10.24
CA LYS A 443 -3.31 -29.77 -9.74
C LYS A 443 -4.30 -28.89 -10.50
N VAL A 444 -3.80 -27.92 -11.25
CA VAL A 444 -4.58 -26.99 -12.05
C VAL A 444 -4.04 -26.96 -13.47
N TYR A 445 -4.96 -26.83 -14.42
CA TYR A 445 -4.67 -26.72 -15.84
C TYR A 445 -5.24 -25.41 -16.37
N LYS A 446 -4.61 -24.87 -17.41
CA LYS A 446 -5.08 -23.67 -18.10
C LYS A 446 -5.16 -23.86 -19.61
N LYS A 447 -6.10 -23.17 -20.26
CA LYS A 447 -6.19 -23.09 -21.72
C LYS A 447 -6.63 -21.70 -22.15
N LEU A 448 -6.07 -21.23 -23.26
CA LEU A 448 -6.55 -20.05 -23.95
C LEU A 448 -7.73 -20.44 -24.86
N LYS A 449 -8.85 -19.75 -24.74
CA LYS A 449 -10.03 -19.93 -25.60
C LYS A 449 -10.68 -18.57 -25.82
N ASP A 450 -10.93 -18.18 -27.06
CA ASP A 450 -11.59 -16.90 -27.41
C ASP A 450 -10.91 -15.69 -26.72
N ASP A 451 -9.57 -15.67 -26.75
CA ASP A 451 -8.68 -14.68 -26.12
C ASP A 451 -8.76 -14.56 -24.58
N VAL A 452 -9.44 -15.49 -23.90
CA VAL A 452 -9.48 -15.58 -22.43
C VAL A 452 -8.80 -16.84 -21.90
N LEU A 453 -8.11 -16.72 -20.77
CA LEU A 453 -7.49 -17.81 -20.05
C LEU A 453 -8.50 -18.44 -19.09
N LEU A 454 -8.74 -19.74 -19.29
CA LEU A 454 -9.63 -20.54 -18.44
C LEU A 454 -8.80 -21.52 -17.61
N TYR A 455 -9.08 -21.56 -16.31
CA TYR A 455 -8.44 -22.46 -15.35
C TYR A 455 -9.45 -23.49 -14.84
N TRP A 456 -9.00 -24.73 -14.67
CA TRP A 456 -9.78 -25.79 -14.04
C TRP A 456 -8.90 -26.77 -13.28
N SER A 457 -9.51 -27.54 -12.38
CA SER A 457 -8.87 -28.65 -11.69
C SER A 457 -9.67 -29.93 -11.91
N GLU A 458 -8.99 -31.05 -12.12
CA GLU A 458 -9.62 -32.39 -12.15
C GLU A 458 -9.76 -32.98 -10.74
N ASN A 459 -8.86 -32.62 -9.82
CA ASN A 459 -8.81 -33.13 -8.46
C ASN A 459 -8.57 -31.97 -7.49
N PRO A 460 -9.52 -31.66 -6.59
CA PRO A 460 -9.35 -30.58 -5.63
C PRO A 460 -8.07 -30.75 -4.79
N TRP A 461 -7.53 -29.63 -4.33
CA TRP A 461 -6.39 -29.61 -3.42
C TRP A 461 -6.76 -30.29 -2.10
N GLU A 462 -5.86 -31.14 -1.59
CA GLU A 462 -6.00 -31.71 -0.25
C GLU A 462 -5.26 -30.80 0.73
N LYS A 463 -5.98 -30.29 1.74
CA LYS A 463 -5.38 -29.38 2.73
C LYS A 463 -4.27 -30.08 3.49
N ILE A 464 -3.17 -29.35 3.68
CA ILE A 464 -2.14 -29.68 4.66
C ILE A 464 -2.43 -28.83 5.90
N GLU A 465 -2.52 -29.44 7.08
CA GLU A 465 -2.59 -28.71 8.35
C GLU A 465 -1.17 -28.54 8.89
N TYR A 466 -0.80 -27.29 9.20
CA TYR A 466 0.48 -26.92 9.79
C TYR A 466 0.40 -26.75 11.30
#